data_AF-A0A563AEL7-F1
#
_entry.id   AF-A0A563AEL7-F1
#
_cell.length_a   1.000
_cell.length_b   1.000
_cell.length_c   1.000
_cell.angle_alpha   90.00
_cell.angle_beta   90.00
_cell.angle_gamma   90.00
#
_symmetry.space_group_name_H-M   'P 1'
#
loop_
_entity.id
_entity.type
_entity.pdbx_description
1 polymer ?
#
loop_
_entity_poly.entity_id
_entity_poly.type
_entity_poly.pdbx_seq_one_letter_code
_entity_poly.pdbx_strand_id
1 'polypeptide(L)'
;MGLLDPLKKMSSAAGQSKVFTDIQKSINNYQDRKQAIADGNIEPIQVSARLRTNEKAFAEFQAKRVVLVKESVNRTVTKSKKKGVLTRAVSGGLLMKPFGLGRFGALGGAATAGSKSISTTRQQDVSKLKTIDKGSIIMTNQRILFIGKEAVSLPYDELVAVNFRATISGVVMSVKYTGMLKDERYVLSGDDARKAGLYYKGIVGKMIT
;
A
#
# COMPACT_ATOMS: atom_id res chain seq x y z
N MET A 1 15.06 43.86 -19.00
CA MET A 1 15.16 42.67 -19.88
C MET A 1 14.99 41.43 -18.99
N GLY A 2 14.01 40.55 -19.06
CA GLY A 2 12.86 40.36 -19.92
C GLY A 2 12.23 39.00 -19.57
N LEU A 3 11.35 38.95 -18.56
CA LEU A 3 10.54 37.76 -18.21
C LEU A 3 9.55 37.34 -19.32
N LEU A 4 9.52 38.07 -20.44
CA LEU A 4 8.67 37.87 -21.61
C LEU A 4 9.30 36.92 -22.66
N ASP A 5 10.61 36.67 -22.60
CA ASP A 5 11.32 35.89 -23.62
C ASP A 5 11.02 34.37 -23.62
N PRO A 6 10.79 33.70 -22.47
CA PRO A 6 10.42 32.29 -22.46
C PRO A 6 9.02 32.05 -23.05
N LEU A 7 8.07 32.94 -22.76
CA LEU A 7 6.68 32.86 -23.25
C LEU A 7 6.60 33.09 -24.76
N LYS A 8 7.44 33.97 -25.31
CA LYS A 8 7.51 34.24 -26.75
C LYS A 8 8.13 33.09 -27.56
N LYS A 9 9.05 32.33 -26.96
CA LYS A 9 9.60 31.11 -27.57
C LYS A 9 8.55 29.99 -27.64
N MET A 10 7.69 29.86 -26.61
CA MET A 10 6.59 28.89 -26.57
C MET A 10 5.41 29.22 -27.51
N SER A 11 5.25 30.49 -27.93
CA SER A 11 4.18 30.89 -28.86
C SER A 11 4.53 30.65 -30.34
N SER A 12 5.74 30.17 -30.64
CA SER A 12 6.16 29.84 -32.01
C SER A 12 5.98 28.35 -32.31
N ALA A 13 5.55 28.00 -33.53
CA ALA A 13 5.39 26.60 -33.97
C ALA A 13 6.68 25.77 -33.81
N ALA A 14 7.85 26.40 -34.00
CA ALA A 14 9.16 25.77 -33.79
C ALA A 14 9.47 25.49 -32.32
N GLY A 15 9.07 26.39 -31.41
CA GLY A 15 9.22 26.18 -29.97
C GLY A 15 8.29 25.10 -29.43
N GLN A 16 7.05 25.03 -29.93
CA GLN A 16 6.11 23.95 -29.59
C GLN A 16 6.62 22.60 -30.13
N SER A 17 7.07 22.55 -31.39
CA SER A 17 7.63 21.35 -32.02
C SER A 17 8.80 20.76 -31.25
N LYS A 18 9.74 21.60 -30.77
CA LYS A 18 10.86 21.15 -29.91
C LYS A 18 10.39 20.58 -28.57
N VAL A 19 9.46 21.25 -27.89
CA VAL A 19 8.91 20.74 -26.62
C VAL A 19 8.20 19.40 -26.82
N PHE A 20 7.43 19.24 -27.90
CA PHE A 20 6.80 17.95 -28.25
C PHE A 20 7.83 16.86 -28.53
N THR A 21 8.90 17.15 -29.28
CA THR A 21 9.96 16.16 -29.56
C THR A 21 10.73 15.75 -28.30
N ASP A 22 11.02 16.70 -27.42
CA ASP A 22 11.68 16.42 -26.14
C ASP A 22 10.79 15.57 -25.22
N ILE A 23 9.49 15.87 -25.16
CA ILE A 23 8.51 15.06 -24.43
C ILE A 23 8.44 13.65 -25.02
N GLN A 24 8.33 13.52 -26.35
CA GLN A 24 8.27 12.21 -27.01
C GLN A 24 9.53 11.38 -26.75
N LYS A 25 10.71 12.01 -26.81
CA LYS A 25 11.99 11.37 -26.50
C LYS A 25 12.05 10.90 -25.05
N SER A 26 11.54 11.70 -24.12
CA SER A 26 11.47 11.32 -22.70
C SER A 26 10.50 10.15 -22.45
N ILE A 27 9.37 10.12 -23.17
CA ILE A 27 8.40 9.02 -23.11
C ILE A 27 9.02 7.73 -23.65
N ASN A 28 9.66 7.78 -24.82
CA ASN A 28 10.28 6.61 -25.43
C ASN A 28 11.38 6.03 -24.53
N ASN A 29 12.28 6.87 -24.02
CA ASN A 29 13.34 6.44 -23.10
C ASN A 29 12.76 5.80 -21.83
N TYR A 30 11.65 6.32 -21.30
CA TYR A 30 10.97 5.71 -20.16
C TYR A 30 10.38 4.33 -20.47
N GLN A 31 9.84 4.11 -21.68
CA GLN A 31 9.36 2.79 -22.11
C GLN A 31 10.53 1.81 -22.34
N ASP A 32 11.61 2.26 -22.96
CA ASP A 32 12.81 1.44 -23.20
C ASP A 32 13.40 0.95 -21.86
N ARG A 33 13.45 1.83 -20.86
CA ARG A 33 13.89 1.46 -19.50
C ARG A 33 12.97 0.44 -18.83
N LYS A 34 11.65 0.53 -19.02
CA LYS A 34 10.71 -0.47 -18.49
C LYS A 34 10.90 -1.82 -19.16
N GLN A 35 11.11 -1.81 -20.47
CA GLN A 35 11.33 -3.01 -21.25
C GLN A 35 12.66 -3.68 -20.85
N ALA A 36 13.74 -2.91 -20.71
CA ALA A 36 15.02 -3.41 -20.21
C ALA A 36 14.91 -4.10 -18.84
N ILE A 37 14.15 -3.52 -17.89
CA ILE A 37 13.87 -4.17 -16.61
C ILE A 37 13.09 -5.48 -16.80
N ALA A 38 12.06 -5.48 -17.65
CA ALA A 38 11.25 -6.66 -17.90
C ALA A 38 12.03 -7.78 -18.62
N ASP A 39 13.04 -7.42 -19.40
CA ASP A 39 13.94 -8.34 -20.09
C ASP A 39 15.09 -8.83 -19.22
N GLY A 40 15.16 -8.40 -17.95
CA GLY A 40 16.18 -8.82 -17.01
C GLY A 40 17.52 -8.11 -17.18
N ASN A 41 17.58 -7.00 -17.92
CA ASN A 41 18.75 -6.13 -17.94
C ASN A 41 18.70 -5.19 -16.72
N ILE A 42 18.95 -5.76 -15.54
CA ILE A 42 18.87 -5.07 -14.25
C ILE A 42 20.23 -5.15 -13.57
N GLU A 43 20.80 -4.00 -13.22
CA GLU A 43 22.04 -3.92 -12.46
C GLU A 43 21.79 -4.28 -10.98
N PRO A 44 22.73 -4.99 -10.34
CA PRO A 44 22.62 -5.28 -8.92
C PRO A 44 22.81 -4.01 -8.09
N ILE A 45 22.02 -3.90 -7.02
CA ILE A 45 22.07 -2.81 -6.05
C ILE A 45 22.75 -3.27 -4.76
N GLN A 46 23.33 -2.30 -4.04
CA GLN A 46 23.83 -2.53 -2.68
C GLN A 46 22.68 -2.35 -1.69
N VAL A 47 22.52 -3.29 -0.78
CA VAL A 47 21.51 -3.27 0.27
C VAL A 47 22.16 -3.53 1.63
N SER A 48 21.54 -3.02 2.70
CA SER A 48 22.02 -3.24 4.07
C SER A 48 21.70 -4.63 4.61
N ALA A 49 20.81 -5.37 3.95
CA ALA A 49 20.40 -6.71 4.36
C ALA A 49 21.49 -7.76 4.15
N ARG A 50 21.56 -8.75 5.04
CA ARG A 50 22.48 -9.89 4.90
C ARG A 50 22.02 -10.81 3.77
N LEU A 51 22.78 -10.83 2.68
CA LEU A 51 22.58 -11.71 1.53
C LEU A 51 23.35 -13.04 1.69
N ARG A 52 22.83 -14.12 1.09
CA ARG A 52 23.50 -15.42 0.99
C ARG A 52 24.70 -15.36 0.04
N THR A 53 25.53 -16.40 0.06
CA THR A 53 26.62 -16.55 -0.91
C THR A 53 26.07 -16.53 -2.34
N ASN A 54 26.67 -15.71 -3.21
CA ASN A 54 26.23 -15.48 -4.61
C ASN A 54 24.82 -14.89 -4.77
N GLU A 55 24.21 -14.38 -3.70
CA GLU A 55 22.94 -13.66 -3.76
C GLU A 55 23.21 -12.17 -4.05
N LYS A 56 22.53 -11.63 -5.07
CA LYS A 56 22.60 -10.24 -5.48
C LYS A 56 21.21 -9.61 -5.39
N ALA A 57 21.12 -8.42 -4.81
CA ALA A 57 19.88 -7.65 -4.78
C ALA A 57 19.74 -6.83 -6.07
N PHE A 58 18.51 -6.69 -6.58
CA PHE A 58 18.22 -5.97 -7.82
C PHE A 58 17.19 -4.85 -7.63
N ALA A 59 16.38 -4.93 -6.58
CA ALA A 59 15.41 -3.90 -6.25
C ALA A 59 15.12 -3.86 -4.76
N GLU A 60 14.93 -2.66 -4.22
CA GLU A 60 14.48 -2.43 -2.85
C GLU A 60 13.29 -1.47 -2.86
N PHE A 61 12.22 -1.82 -2.13
CA PHE A 61 11.00 -1.04 -2.02
C PHE A 61 10.58 -0.88 -0.58
N GLN A 62 10.12 0.31 -0.19
CA GLN A 62 9.49 0.52 1.11
C GLN A 62 8.15 -0.21 1.16
N ALA A 63 7.95 -0.98 2.23
CA ALA A 63 6.86 -1.94 2.35
C ALA A 63 6.20 -1.93 3.73
N LYS A 64 4.89 -2.19 3.75
CA LYS A 64 4.12 -2.47 4.96
C LYS A 64 3.55 -3.87 4.87
N ARG A 65 3.83 -4.70 5.87
CA ARG A 65 3.20 -6.02 6.04
C ARG A 65 1.85 -5.81 6.72
N VAL A 66 0.77 -6.18 6.04
CA VAL A 66 -0.61 -5.99 6.50
C VAL A 66 -1.36 -7.31 6.54
N VAL A 67 -2.28 -7.45 7.49
CA VAL A 67 -3.16 -8.61 7.63
C VAL A 67 -4.60 -8.13 7.77
N LEU A 68 -5.55 -8.88 7.22
CA LEU A 68 -6.96 -8.61 7.41
C LEU A 68 -7.41 -9.15 8.78
N VAL A 69 -7.88 -8.27 9.66
CA VAL A 69 -8.38 -8.62 10.99
C VAL A 69 -9.89 -8.36 11.04
N LYS A 70 -10.65 -9.29 11.62
CA LYS A 70 -12.07 -9.08 11.91
C LYS A 70 -12.19 -8.27 13.20
N GLU A 71 -12.89 -7.14 13.14
CA GLU A 71 -13.17 -6.28 14.30
C GLU A 71 -14.69 -6.11 14.43
N SER A 72 -15.23 -6.39 15.61
CA SER A 72 -16.65 -6.13 15.89
C SER A 72 -16.83 -4.64 16.19
N VAL A 73 -17.65 -3.97 15.39
CA VAL A 73 -17.99 -2.55 15.56
C VAL A 73 -19.45 -2.44 15.99
N ASN A 74 -19.70 -1.71 17.07
CA ASN A 74 -21.05 -1.38 17.50
C ASN A 74 -21.54 -0.15 16.73
N ARG A 75 -22.61 -0.32 15.95
CA ARG A 75 -23.28 0.76 15.22
C ARG A 75 -24.58 1.10 15.92
N THR A 76 -24.62 2.27 16.54
CA THR A 76 -25.85 2.81 17.14
C THR A 76 -26.55 3.70 16.13
N VAL A 77 -27.80 3.36 15.79
CA VAL A 77 -28.67 4.23 15.00
C VAL A 77 -29.72 4.80 15.95
N THR A 78 -29.70 6.12 16.10
CA THR A 78 -30.73 6.85 16.86
C THR A 78 -31.70 7.46 15.87
N LYS A 79 -32.97 7.04 15.92
CA LYS A 79 -34.03 7.70 15.16
C LYS A 79 -34.78 8.66 16.09
N SER A 80 -34.65 9.96 15.82
CA SER A 80 -35.48 11.00 16.46
C SER A 80 -36.86 11.04 15.78
N LYS A 81 -37.94 11.21 16.56
CA LYS A 81 -39.31 11.38 16.04
C LYS A 81 -39.57 12.77 15.43
N LYS A 82 -38.60 13.69 15.44
CA LYS A 82 -38.75 15.02 14.82
C LYS A 82 -38.45 14.90 13.32
N LYS A 83 -39.42 15.29 12.46
CA LYS A 83 -39.27 15.36 10.99
C LYS A 83 -37.94 16.03 10.64
N GLY A 84 -37.02 15.30 10.01
CA GLY A 84 -35.90 15.89 9.27
C GLY A 84 -34.49 15.82 9.85
N VAL A 85 -34.22 15.22 11.01
CA VAL A 85 -32.82 15.15 11.53
C VAL A 85 -32.38 13.72 11.83
N LEU A 86 -31.56 13.18 10.93
CA LEU A 86 -30.91 11.87 11.04
C LEU A 86 -29.43 12.09 11.39
N THR A 87 -29.12 12.31 12.66
CA THR A 87 -27.74 12.48 13.13
C THR A 87 -27.07 11.10 13.25
N ARG A 88 -26.02 10.89 12.45
CA ARG A 88 -25.19 9.68 12.48
C ARG A 88 -24.00 9.92 13.41
N ALA A 89 -24.04 9.37 14.63
CA ALA A 89 -22.87 9.33 15.49
C ALA A 89 -22.13 8.01 15.26
N VAL A 90 -20.90 8.09 14.73
CA VAL A 90 -19.99 6.94 14.68
C VAL A 90 -19.12 7.03 15.94
N SER A 91 -19.55 6.40 17.03
CA SER A 91 -18.68 6.19 18.18
C SER A 91 -17.73 5.03 17.85
N GLY A 92 -16.48 5.34 17.51
CA GLY A 92 -15.42 4.35 17.37
C GLY A 92 -15.15 3.68 18.70
N GLY A 93 -15.86 2.58 18.99
CA GLY A 93 -15.66 1.78 20.18
C GLY A 93 -14.40 0.94 20.05
N LEU A 94 -13.28 1.46 20.54
CA LEU A 94 -12.14 0.65 20.95
C LEU A 94 -12.46 0.09 22.34
N LEU A 95 -12.89 -1.18 22.46
CA LEU A 95 -12.98 -1.84 23.75
C LEU A 95 -12.97 -3.36 23.60
N MET A 96 -11.83 -3.97 23.92
CA MET A 96 -11.69 -5.04 24.93
C MET A 96 -10.20 -5.44 25.07
N LYS A 97 -9.57 -5.06 26.18
CA LYS A 97 -8.51 -5.87 26.80
C LYS A 97 -9.20 -6.75 27.85
N PRO A 98 -8.82 -8.03 27.99
CA PRO A 98 -9.26 -8.84 29.11
C PRO A 98 -8.51 -8.39 30.37
N PHE A 99 -9.09 -8.63 31.54
CA PHE A 99 -8.58 -8.31 32.88
C PHE A 99 -8.88 -6.89 33.39
N GLY A 100 -9.78 -6.87 34.40
CA GLY A 100 -9.78 -5.85 35.45
C GLY A 100 -10.86 -4.78 35.31
N LEU A 101 -11.91 -4.91 36.14
CA LEU A 101 -12.69 -3.82 36.74
C LEU A 101 -12.29 -2.39 36.32
N GLY A 102 -13.15 -1.71 35.55
CA GLY A 102 -13.03 -0.25 35.43
C GLY A 102 -13.66 0.36 34.18
N ARG A 103 -14.80 1.03 34.39
CA ARG A 103 -15.37 2.12 33.58
C ARG A 103 -16.02 1.73 32.25
N PHE A 104 -17.30 1.39 32.36
CA PHE A 104 -18.31 1.84 31.40
C PHE A 104 -18.10 3.32 31.11
N GLY A 105 -17.64 3.64 29.90
CA GLY A 105 -17.57 4.99 29.39
C GLY A 105 -18.98 5.54 29.20
N ALA A 106 -19.59 6.00 30.28
CA ALA A 106 -20.67 6.95 30.26
C ALA A 106 -20.12 8.24 29.64
N LEU A 107 -20.41 8.48 28.35
CA LEU A 107 -20.35 9.83 27.80
C LEU A 107 -21.55 10.58 28.38
N GLY A 108 -21.24 11.40 29.39
CA GLY A 108 -22.17 12.19 30.17
C GLY A 108 -23.14 12.97 29.29
N GLY A 109 -24.42 12.81 29.60
CA GLY A 109 -25.48 13.61 29.03
C GLY A 109 -25.44 15.04 29.58
N ALA A 110 -25.49 16.01 28.67
CA ALA A 110 -26.26 17.21 28.93
C ALA A 110 -27.73 16.76 29.11
N ALA A 111 -28.27 16.97 30.31
CA ALA A 111 -29.69 16.74 30.58
C ALA A 111 -30.52 17.69 29.72
N THR A 112 -31.28 17.15 28.77
CA THR A 112 -32.45 17.85 28.21
C THR A 112 -33.62 16.88 28.17
N ALA A 113 -34.69 17.31 28.84
CA ALA A 113 -35.91 16.55 29.04
C ALA A 113 -36.64 16.23 27.73
N GLY A 114 -37.28 15.06 27.68
CA GLY A 114 -38.47 14.84 26.85
C GLY A 114 -38.25 14.56 25.36
N SER A 115 -37.55 13.49 24.99
CA SER A 115 -37.92 12.78 23.76
C SER A 115 -37.61 11.28 23.88
N LYS A 116 -38.63 10.43 23.70
CA LYS A 116 -38.46 8.97 23.59
C LYS A 116 -37.75 8.66 22.28
N SER A 117 -36.42 8.72 22.29
CA SER A 117 -35.58 8.27 21.18
C SER A 117 -35.41 6.76 21.27
N ILE A 118 -35.69 6.05 20.17
CA ILE A 118 -35.39 4.61 20.08
C ILE A 118 -33.98 4.52 19.52
N SER A 119 -33.03 4.11 20.37
CA SER A 119 -31.68 3.77 19.95
C SER A 119 -31.60 2.27 19.69
N THR A 120 -31.12 1.86 18.52
CA THR A 120 -30.83 0.46 18.21
C THR A 120 -29.34 0.33 17.99
N THR A 121 -28.67 -0.43 18.85
CA THR A 121 -27.27 -0.80 18.69
C THR A 121 -27.21 -2.15 17.98
N ARG A 122 -26.54 -2.20 16.83
CA ARG A 122 -26.21 -3.47 16.15
C ARG A 122 -24.71 -3.66 16.15
N GLN A 123 -24.26 -4.81 16.64
CA GLN A 123 -22.88 -5.26 16.49
C GLN A 123 -22.71 -5.77 15.05
N GLN A 124 -21.69 -5.28 14.36
CA GLN A 124 -21.36 -5.70 13.01
C GLN A 124 -19.88 -6.06 12.96
N ASP A 125 -19.56 -7.26 12.49
CA ASP A 125 -18.18 -7.63 12.21
C ASP A 125 -17.73 -6.97 10.91
N VAL A 126 -16.68 -6.16 11.00
CA VAL A 126 -16.06 -5.47 9.88
C VAL A 126 -14.64 -5.95 9.74
N SER A 127 -14.24 -6.31 8.52
CA SER A 127 -12.85 -6.68 8.24
C SER A 127 -12.03 -5.42 8.00
N LYS A 128 -10.98 -5.19 8.79
CA LYS A 128 -10.05 -4.06 8.62
C LYS A 128 -8.64 -4.57 8.36
N LEU A 129 -7.95 -3.92 7.42
CA LEU A 129 -6.53 -4.16 7.20
C LEU A 129 -5.73 -3.50 8.32
N LYS A 130 -4.92 -4.29 9.03
CA LYS A 130 -4.03 -3.81 10.09
C LYS A 130 -2.59 -3.98 9.64
N THR A 131 -1.78 -2.93 9.80
CA THR A 131 -0.33 -3.03 9.61
C THR A 131 0.27 -3.77 10.80
N ILE A 132 0.94 -4.88 10.53
CA ILE A 132 1.63 -5.69 11.54
C ILE A 132 3.12 -5.39 11.57
N ASP A 133 3.72 -5.02 10.42
CA ASP A 133 5.12 -4.63 10.36
C ASP A 133 5.38 -3.60 9.23
N LYS A 134 6.50 -2.88 9.33
CA LYS A 134 6.98 -1.92 8.34
C LYS A 134 8.47 -2.16 8.10
N GLY A 135 8.88 -2.09 6.85
CA GLY A 135 10.24 -2.42 6.47
C GLY A 135 10.48 -2.20 4.98
N SER A 136 11.46 -2.90 4.43
CA SER A 136 11.71 -2.94 2.99
C SER A 136 11.50 -4.34 2.42
N ILE A 137 11.07 -4.39 1.16
CA ILE A 137 11.11 -5.59 0.33
C ILE A 137 12.29 -5.48 -0.60
N ILE A 138 13.15 -6.48 -0.56
CA ILE A 138 14.32 -6.62 -1.42
C ILE A 138 14.08 -7.83 -2.33
N MET A 139 14.20 -7.63 -3.64
CA MET A 139 14.14 -8.70 -4.62
C MET A 139 15.57 -9.07 -5.04
N THR A 140 15.92 -10.35 -4.91
CA THR A 140 17.25 -10.86 -5.24
C THR A 140 17.16 -11.86 -6.39
N ASN A 141 18.29 -12.40 -6.85
CA ASN A 141 18.28 -13.55 -7.79
C ASN A 141 17.88 -14.89 -7.14
N GLN A 142 17.60 -14.93 -5.84
CA GLN A 142 17.32 -16.20 -5.13
C GLN A 142 15.99 -16.18 -4.35
N ARG A 143 15.57 -15.02 -3.84
CA ARG A 143 14.39 -14.89 -3.00
C ARG A 143 13.86 -13.46 -2.94
N ILE A 144 12.64 -13.33 -2.43
CA ILE A 144 12.12 -12.06 -1.90
C ILE A 144 12.43 -12.00 -0.42
N LEU A 145 13.08 -10.92 0.02
CA LEU A 145 13.34 -10.62 1.43
C LEU A 145 12.43 -9.50 1.88
N PHE A 146 11.72 -9.67 2.98
CA PHE A 146 11.12 -8.58 3.73
C PHE A 146 11.96 -8.33 4.99
N ILE A 147 12.44 -7.11 5.17
CA ILE A 147 13.26 -6.70 6.31
C ILE A 147 12.51 -5.60 7.08
N GLY A 148 11.77 -6.01 8.11
CA GLY A 148 11.09 -5.12 9.06
C GLY A 148 11.63 -5.30 10.47
N LYS A 149 10.74 -5.34 11.46
CA LYS A 149 11.07 -5.85 12.80
C LYS A 149 11.38 -7.33 12.75
N GLU A 150 10.64 -8.07 11.93
CA GLU A 150 10.91 -9.46 11.60
C GLU A 150 11.44 -9.55 10.16
N ALA A 151 12.45 -10.39 9.97
CA ALA A 151 12.94 -10.72 8.64
C ALA A 151 12.18 -11.93 8.10
N VAL A 152 11.54 -11.79 6.94
CA VAL A 152 10.88 -12.89 6.24
C VAL A 152 11.64 -13.15 4.94
N SER A 153 12.07 -14.39 4.77
CA SER A 153 12.79 -14.84 3.57
C SER A 153 11.90 -15.77 2.77
N LEU A 154 11.63 -15.40 1.52
CA LEU A 154 10.71 -16.11 0.64
C LEU A 154 11.44 -16.56 -0.64
N PRO A 155 12.04 -17.76 -0.63
CA PRO A 155 12.60 -18.39 -1.83
C PRO A 155 11.56 -18.46 -2.96
N TYR A 156 11.99 -18.21 -4.21
CA TYR A 156 11.05 -18.14 -5.34
C TYR A 156 10.37 -19.48 -5.66
N ASP A 157 11.04 -20.59 -5.37
CA ASP A 157 10.54 -21.97 -5.48
C ASP A 157 9.45 -22.29 -4.45
N GLU A 158 9.40 -21.58 -3.32
CA GLU A 158 8.35 -21.72 -2.30
C GLU A 158 7.13 -20.82 -2.56
N LEU A 159 7.18 -19.93 -3.56
CA LEU A 159 6.09 -19.02 -3.89
C LEU A 159 5.02 -19.71 -4.72
N VAL A 160 3.82 -19.83 -4.16
CA VAL A 160 2.65 -20.40 -4.86
C VAL A 160 2.07 -19.41 -5.86
N ALA A 161 2.01 -18.14 -5.48
CA ALA A 161 1.50 -17.08 -6.35
C ALA A 161 2.02 -15.71 -5.91
N VAL A 162 2.36 -14.86 -6.88
CA VAL A 162 2.71 -13.45 -6.65
C VAL A 162 1.88 -12.58 -7.57
N ASN A 163 1.13 -11.65 -6.98
CA ASN A 163 0.28 -10.72 -7.71
C ASN A 163 0.58 -9.29 -7.30
N PHE A 164 0.68 -8.41 -8.29
CA PHE A 164 0.86 -6.98 -8.10
C PHE A 164 -0.40 -6.25 -8.57
N ARG A 165 -1.02 -5.50 -7.67
CA ARG A 165 -2.18 -4.65 -7.99
C ARG A 165 -1.82 -3.20 -7.72
N ALA A 166 -1.86 -2.36 -8.75
CA ALA A 166 -1.73 -0.93 -8.59
C ALA A 166 -2.92 -0.37 -7.79
N THR A 167 -2.63 0.54 -6.87
CA THR A 167 -3.63 1.30 -6.12
C THR A 167 -3.32 2.79 -6.21
N ILE A 168 -4.25 3.63 -5.77
CA ILE A 168 -4.06 5.09 -5.73
C ILE A 168 -2.83 5.45 -4.88
N SER A 169 -2.59 4.72 -3.80
CA SER A 169 -1.52 4.97 -2.82
C SER A 169 -0.22 4.19 -3.06
N GLY A 170 -0.11 3.38 -4.12
CA GLY A 170 1.09 2.59 -4.38
C GLY A 170 0.80 1.29 -5.13
N VAL A 171 1.42 0.19 -4.70
CA VAL A 171 1.19 -1.15 -5.23
C VAL A 171 0.97 -2.12 -4.08
N VAL A 172 -0.08 -2.92 -4.17
CA VAL A 172 -0.28 -4.06 -3.27
C VAL A 172 0.34 -5.29 -3.91
N MET A 173 1.39 -5.81 -3.27
CA MET A 173 1.97 -7.10 -3.58
C MET A 173 1.32 -8.16 -2.70
N SER A 174 0.62 -9.12 -3.30
CA SER A 174 0.06 -10.27 -2.62
C SER A 174 0.91 -11.49 -2.98
N VAL A 175 1.60 -12.04 -1.99
CA VAL A 175 2.42 -13.24 -2.12
C VAL A 175 1.72 -14.36 -1.37
N LYS A 176 1.59 -15.54 -1.96
CA LYS A 176 1.09 -16.74 -1.31
C LYS A 176 2.24 -17.72 -1.11
N TYR A 177 2.52 -18.06 0.14
CA TYR A 177 3.59 -18.99 0.53
C TYR A 177 3.15 -19.82 1.75
N THR A 178 3.85 -20.91 2.03
CA THR A 178 3.55 -21.79 3.16
C THR A 178 3.85 -21.09 4.49
N GLY A 179 2.93 -21.16 5.46
CA GLY A 179 3.10 -20.50 6.77
C GLY A 179 2.68 -19.02 6.83
N MET A 180 2.17 -18.48 5.73
CA MET A 180 1.61 -17.13 5.64
C MET A 180 0.38 -16.94 6.56
N LEU A 181 0.28 -15.78 7.20
CA LEU A 181 -0.94 -15.44 7.96
C LEU A 181 -2.13 -15.29 7.01
N LYS A 182 -3.33 -15.68 7.47
CA LYS A 182 -4.55 -15.57 6.67
C LYS A 182 -4.74 -14.14 6.18
N ASP A 183 -4.89 -13.98 4.86
CA ASP A 183 -5.06 -12.67 4.19
C ASP A 183 -3.90 -11.68 4.39
N GLU A 184 -2.69 -12.16 4.67
CA GLU A 184 -1.48 -11.34 4.70
C GLU A 184 -1.17 -10.72 3.32
N ARG A 185 -0.66 -9.50 3.28
CA ARG A 185 -0.26 -8.80 2.05
C ARG A 185 0.88 -7.85 2.36
N TYR A 186 1.60 -7.44 1.32
CA TYR A 186 2.58 -6.37 1.39
C TYR A 186 2.09 -5.17 0.60
N VAL A 187 2.07 -4.00 1.23
CA VAL A 187 1.74 -2.74 0.57
C VAL A 187 3.04 -2.01 0.31
N LEU A 188 3.43 -1.95 -0.96
CA LEU A 188 4.59 -1.23 -1.45
C LEU A 188 4.23 0.23 -1.67
N SER A 189 5.10 1.13 -1.25
CA SER A 189 4.93 2.57 -1.37
C SER A 189 6.18 3.24 -1.94
N GLY A 190 6.00 4.40 -2.55
CA GLY A 190 7.05 5.15 -3.25
C GLY A 190 6.86 5.11 -4.77
N ASP A 191 7.54 6.02 -5.46
CA ASP A 191 7.40 6.19 -6.92
C ASP A 191 7.81 4.94 -7.70
N ASP A 192 8.80 4.21 -7.18
CA ASP A 192 9.29 2.97 -7.78
C ASP A 192 8.46 1.73 -7.44
N ALA A 193 7.54 1.80 -6.46
CA ALA A 193 6.68 0.66 -6.11
C ALA A 193 5.84 0.18 -7.31
N ARG A 194 5.49 1.08 -8.23
CA ARG A 194 4.80 0.77 -9.49
C ARG A 194 5.61 -0.12 -10.44
N LYS A 195 6.94 -0.12 -10.29
CA LYS A 195 7.86 -0.94 -11.09
C LYS A 195 8.12 -2.31 -10.45
N ALA A 196 7.69 -2.56 -9.21
CA ALA A 196 7.98 -3.80 -8.50
C ALA A 196 7.56 -5.07 -9.28
N GLY A 197 6.41 -5.01 -9.97
CA GLY A 197 5.98 -6.13 -10.83
C GLY A 197 6.87 -6.36 -12.06
N LEU A 198 7.47 -5.29 -12.62
CA LEU A 198 8.43 -5.41 -13.72
C LEU A 198 9.74 -6.04 -13.25
N TYR A 199 10.26 -5.59 -12.09
CA TYR A 199 11.44 -6.20 -11.48
C TYR A 199 11.21 -7.68 -11.19
N TYR A 200 10.07 -8.03 -10.57
CA TYR A 200 9.73 -9.43 -10.31
C TYR A 200 9.69 -10.26 -11.61
N LYS A 201 9.05 -9.74 -12.67
CA LYS A 201 8.98 -10.45 -13.96
C LYS A 201 10.36 -10.62 -14.60
N GLY A 202 11.21 -9.59 -14.57
CA GLY A 202 12.56 -9.65 -15.10
C GLY A 202 13.44 -10.64 -14.34
N ILE A 203 13.43 -10.58 -13.01
CA ILE A 203 14.22 -11.48 -12.17
C ILE A 203 13.74 -12.92 -12.35
N VAL A 204 12.48 -13.21 -12.04
CA VAL A 204 11.97 -14.60 -12.07
C VAL A 204 11.93 -15.17 -13.49
N GLY A 205 11.59 -14.35 -14.48
CA GLY A 205 11.43 -14.81 -15.86
C GLY A 205 12.73 -14.91 -16.66
N LYS A 206 13.82 -14.26 -16.22
CA LYS A 206 15.06 -14.15 -17.02
C LYS A 206 16.35 -14.44 -16.25
N MET A 207 16.35 -14.36 -14.91
CA MET A 207 17.57 -14.47 -14.10
C MET A 207 17.65 -15.74 -13.24
N ILE A 208 16.52 -16.44 -13.02
CA ILE A 208 16.42 -17.61 -12.11
C ILE A 208 16.40 -18.95 -12.89
N THR A 209 16.67 -18.91 -14.19
CA THR A 209 16.83 -20.14 -15.01
C THR A 209 17.91 -21.07 -14.50
#